data_AF-A0A0R2D4D2-F1
#
_entry.id   AF-A0A0R2D4D2-F1
#
_cell.length_a   1.000
_cell.length_b   1.000
_cell.length_c   1.000
_cell.angle_alpha   90.00
_cell.angle_beta   90.00
_cell.angle_gamma   90.00
#
_symmetry.space_group_name_H-M   'P 1'
#
loop_
_entity.id
_entity.type
_entity.pdbx_description
1 polymer ?
#
loop_
_entity_poly.entity_id
_entity_poly.type
_entity_poly.pdbx_seq_one_letter_code
_entity_poly.pdbx_strand_id
1 'polypeptide(L)' 'MFTTTKPVNDYELLQQFKSFLVAHKEQIEAYPDLETYVANAHAGFYFTPLQTDKIPARYNRVIKQLTSSDYHQLTKMLKL' A
#
# COMPACT_ATOMS: atom_id res chain seq x y z
N MET A 1 -29.50 12.36 -1.39
CA MET A 1 -28.27 12.38 -2.21
C MET A 1 -27.71 10.97 -2.23
N PHE A 2 -27.87 10.26 -3.35
CA PHE A 2 -27.29 8.93 -3.51
C PHE A 2 -25.79 9.12 -3.72
N THR A 3 -24.98 8.81 -2.73
CA THR A 3 -23.53 8.68 -2.92
C THR A 3 -23.33 7.48 -3.85
N THR A 4 -23.26 7.74 -5.15
CA THR A 4 -22.83 6.76 -6.14
C THR A 4 -21.43 6.33 -5.74
N THR A 5 -21.34 5.22 -5.00
CA THR A 5 -20.10 4.48 -4.82
C THR A 5 -19.78 3.95 -6.21
N LYS A 6 -19.09 4.77 -7.02
CA LYS A 6 -18.54 4.33 -8.30
C LYS A 6 -17.82 3.01 -8.01
N PRO A 7 -18.07 1.94 -8.78
CA PRO A 7 -17.25 0.75 -8.67
C PRO A 7 -15.83 1.18 -9.00
N VAL A 8 -15.01 1.37 -7.96
CA VAL A 8 -13.60 1.72 -8.15
C VAL A 8 -13.00 0.53 -8.87
N ASN A 9 -12.66 0.75 -10.14
CA ASN A 9 -12.10 -0.31 -10.97
C ASN A 9 -10.76 -0.74 -10.36
N ASP A 10 -10.37 -2.01 -10.54
CA ASP A 10 -9.12 -2.53 -9.95
C ASP A 10 -7.90 -1.68 -10.38
N TYR A 11 -7.94 -1.10 -11.59
CA TYR A 11 -6.96 -0.13 -12.07
C TYR A 11 -6.91 1.17 -11.27
N GLU A 12 -8.07 1.80 -11.00
CA GLU A 12 -8.13 3.03 -10.19
C GLU A 12 -7.67 2.75 -8.76
N LEU A 13 -8.02 1.58 -8.23
CA LEU A 13 -7.62 1.12 -6.90
C LEU A 13 -6.10 0.96 -6.80
N LEU A 14 -5.46 0.39 -7.83
CA LEU A 14 -4.00 0.31 -7.93
C LEU A 14 -3.36 1.70 -8.03
N GLN A 15 -3.96 2.63 -8.77
CA GLN A 15 -3.43 3.99 -8.92
C GLN A 15 -3.53 4.78 -7.61
N GLN A 16 -4.65 4.64 -6.89
CA GLN A 16 -4.81 5.20 -5.54
C GLN A 16 -3.82 4.56 -4.56
N PHE A 17 -3.57 3.25 -4.66
CA PHE A 17 -2.59 2.57 -3.82
C PHE A 17 -1.17 3.07 -4.07
N LYS A 18 -0.77 3.24 -5.34
CA LYS A 18 0.52 3.86 -5.69
C LYS A 18 0.67 5.26 -5.10
N SER A 19 -0.38 6.08 -5.20
CA SER A 19 -0.39 7.43 -4.63
C SER A 19 -0.26 7.40 -3.11
N PHE A 20 -0.93 6.44 -2.45
CA PHE A 20 -0.80 6.20 -1.02
C PHE A 20 0.64 5.83 -0.65
N LEU A 21 1.28 4.90 -1.37
CA LEU A 21 2.67 4.51 -1.11
C LEU A 21 3.65 5.69 -1.25
N VAL A 22 3.48 6.55 -2.27
CA VAL A 22 4.31 7.75 -2.43
C VAL A 22 4.12 8.73 -1.27
N ALA A 23 2.88 8.91 -0.80
CA ALA A 23 2.59 9.76 0.35
C ALA A 23 3.19 9.21 1.66
N HIS A 24 3.35 7.89 1.78
CA HIS A 24 3.94 7.22 2.94
C HIS A 24 5.40 6.80 2.70
N LYS A 25 6.07 7.42 1.72
CA LYS A 25 7.45 7.09 1.36
C LYS A 25 8.39 7.14 2.57
N GLU A 26 8.31 8.18 3.39
CA GLU A 26 9.17 8.32 4.58
C GLU A 26 8.98 7.17 5.58
N GLN A 27 7.77 6.61 5.68
CA GLN A 27 7.53 5.42 6.49
C GLN A 27 8.12 4.18 5.83
N ILE A 28 7.98 4.04 4.51
CA ILE A 28 8.51 2.89 3.74
C ILE A 28 10.04 2.84 3.81
N GLU A 29 10.72 4.00 3.76
CA GLU A 29 12.19 4.09 3.89
C GLU A 29 12.69 3.63 5.28
N ALA A 30 11.83 3.63 6.30
CA ALA A 30 12.15 3.07 7.61
C ALA A 30 12.09 1.54 7.66
N TYR A 31 11.61 0.89 6.59
CA TYR A 31 11.59 -0.55 6.43
C TYR A 31 12.66 -1.01 5.44
N PRO A 32 13.15 -2.25 5.56
CA PRO A 32 14.11 -2.80 4.62
C PRO A 32 13.52 -2.94 3.20
N ASP A 33 12.21 -3.21 3.11
CA ASP A 33 11.51 -3.45 1.84
C ASP A 33 10.06 -3.00 1.92
N LEU A 34 9.51 -2.62 0.76
CA LEU A 34 8.09 -2.26 0.59
C LEU A 34 7.16 -3.42 0.98
N GLU A 35 7.53 -4.66 0.66
CA GLU A 35 6.75 -5.84 1.04
C GLU A 35 6.64 -5.97 2.56
N THR A 36 7.73 -5.74 3.29
CA THR A 36 7.75 -5.74 4.75
C THR A 36 6.88 -4.62 5.33
N TYR A 37 6.95 -3.42 4.76
CA TYR A 37 6.06 -2.31 5.15
C TYR A 37 4.58 -2.69 4.93
N VAL A 38 4.23 -3.15 3.73
CA VAL A 38 2.85 -3.50 3.38
C VAL A 38 2.35 -4.66 4.23
N ALA A 39 3.17 -5.68 4.48
CA ALA A 39 2.81 -6.80 5.35
C ALA A 39 2.51 -6.33 6.78
N ASN A 40 3.33 -5.45 7.36
CA ASN A 40 3.11 -4.90 8.70
C ASN A 40 1.88 -3.99 8.75
N ALA A 41 1.77 -3.05 7.81
CA ALA A 41 0.68 -2.08 7.74
C ALA A 41 -0.67 -2.73 7.39
N HIS A 42 -0.66 -3.84 6.65
CA HIS A 42 -1.84 -4.65 6.33
C HIS A 42 -2.23 -5.59 7.49
N ALA A 43 -1.27 -6.29 8.08
CA ALA A 43 -1.52 -7.20 9.19
C ALA A 43 -1.92 -6.45 10.49
N GLY A 44 -1.64 -5.14 10.56
CA GLY A 44 -1.89 -4.34 11.75
C GLY A 44 -1.04 -4.80 12.94
N PHE A 45 0.09 -5.45 12.68
CA PHE A 45 0.99 -5.94 13.71
C PHE A 45 1.84 -4.78 14.25
N TYR A 46 1.62 -4.48 15.53
CA TYR A 46 2.27 -3.42 16.31
C TYR A 46 3.77 -3.67 16.62
N PHE A 47 4.45 -4.55 15.88
CA PHE A 47 5.84 -4.92 16.20
C PHE A 47 6.87 -4.04 15.48
N THR A 48 6.53 -2.77 15.26
CA THR A 48 7.48 -1.76 14.83
C THR A 48 7.35 -0.50 15.68
N PRO A 49 8.46 0.11 16.11
CA PRO A 49 8.47 1.26 17.03
C PRO A 49 7.98 2.57 16.38
N LEU A 50 7.75 2.58 15.06
CA LEU A 50 7.29 3.74 14.31
C LEU A 50 5.80 3.59 14.03
N GLN A 51 5.03 4.66 14.29
CA GLN A 51 3.60 4.78 13.99
C GLN A 51 3.34 4.54 12.50
N THR A 52 3.22 3.28 12.12
CA THR A 52 3.00 2.90 10.74
C THR A 52 1.52 3.06 10.47
N ASP A 53 1.21 3.95 9.52
CA ASP A 53 -0.18 4.23 9.19
C ASP A 53 -0.82 2.98 8.59
N LYS A 54 -1.99 2.62 9.12
CA LYS A 54 -2.64 1.39 8.72
C LYS A 54 -3.13 1.51 7.28
N ILE A 55 -2.75 0.57 6.41
CA ILE A 55 -3.24 0.59 5.04
C ILE A 55 -4.77 0.38 5.05
N PRO A 56 -5.55 1.26 4.41
CA PRO A 56 -6.99 1.11 4.35
C PRO A 56 -7.41 -0.23 3.71
N ALA A 57 -8.38 -0.91 4.33
CA ALA A 57 -8.84 -2.24 3.89
C ALA A 57 -9.36 -2.29 2.44
N ARG A 58 -9.72 -1.14 1.85
CA ARG A 58 -10.08 -1.03 0.43
C ARG A 58 -8.96 -1.50 -0.51
N TYR A 59 -7.70 -1.36 -0.10
CA TYR A 59 -6.53 -1.78 -0.87
C TYR A 59 -6.21 -3.27 -0.73
N ASN A 60 -6.88 -4.02 0.17
CA ASN A 60 -6.61 -5.44 0.39
C ASN A 60 -6.72 -6.27 -0.90
N ARG A 61 -7.64 -5.89 -1.79
CA ARG A 61 -7.82 -6.58 -3.07
C ARG A 61 -6.59 -6.41 -3.98
N VAL A 62 -6.02 -5.21 -4.02
CA VAL A 62 -4.80 -4.90 -4.78
C VAL A 62 -3.60 -5.59 -4.14
N ILE A 63 -3.44 -5.47 -2.82
CA ILE A 63 -2.34 -6.09 -2.06
C ILE A 63 -2.30 -7.61 -2.26
N LYS A 64 -3.46 -8.27 -2.26
CA LYS A 64 -3.56 -9.72 -2.53
C LYS A 64 -3.23 -10.11 -3.97
N GLN A 65 -3.37 -9.19 -4.92
CA GLN A 65 -3.04 -9.43 -6.32
C GLN A 65 -1.56 -9.13 -6.61
N LEU A 66 -0.91 -8.30 -5.79
CA LEU A 66 0.51 -7.98 -5.91
C LEU A 66 1.37 -9.15 -5.44
N THR A 67 2.34 -9.54 -6.26
CA THR A 67 3.39 -10.49 -5.92
C THR A 67 4.64 -9.77 -5.39
N SER A 68 5.58 -10.50 -4.79
CA SER A 68 6.88 -9.95 -4.36
C SER A 68 7.63 -9.27 -5.52
N SER A 69 7.50 -9.79 -6.74
CA SER A 69 8.04 -9.16 -7.95
C SER A 69 7.39 -7.82 -8.27
N ASP A 70 6.06 -7.71 -8.09
CA ASP A 70 5.34 -6.46 -8.30
C ASP A 70 5.76 -5.41 -7.26
N TYR A 71 5.97 -5.81 -6.00
CA TYR A 71 6.49 -4.90 -4.98
C TYR A 71 7.87 -4.35 -5.37
N HIS A 72 8.80 -5.21 -5.81
CA HIS A 72 10.10 -4.74 -6.31
C HIS A 72 9.98 -3.80 -7.51
N GLN A 73 9.06 -4.07 -8.44
CA GLN A 73 8.80 -3.16 -9.57
C GLN A 73 8.21 -1.83 -9.11
N LEU A 74 7.28 -1.84 -8.15
CA LEU A 74 6.70 -0.64 -7.56
C LEU A 74 7.76 0.19 -6.83
N THR A 75 8.62 -0.43 -6.02
CA THR A 75 9.73 0.25 -5.34
C THR A 75 10.65 0.95 -6.35
N LYS A 76 11.07 0.23 -7.40
CA LYS A 76 11.90 0.80 -8.47
C LYS A 76 11.20 1.93 -9.23
N MET A 77 9.92 1.76 -9.57
CA MET A 77 9.16 2.73 -10.37
C MET A 77 8.85 4.00 -9.57
N LEU A 78 8.54 3.85 -8.28
CA LEU A 78 8.20 4.93 -7.37
C LEU A 78 9.44 5.55 -6.69
N LYS A 79 10.63 4.98 -6.91
CA LYS A 79 11.89 5.36 -6.25
C LYS A 79 11.73 5.42 -4.72
N LEU A 80 11.04 4.42 -4.19
CA LEU A 80 10.89 4.18 -2.76
C LEU A 80 12.16 3.49 -2.24
#